data_AF-A0A022XZI6-F1
#
_entry.id   AF-A0A022XZI6-F1
#
_cell.length_a   1.000
_cell.length_b   1.000
_cell.length_c   1.000
_cell.angle_alpha   90.00
_cell.angle_beta   90.00
_cell.angle_gamma   90.00
#
_symmetry.space_group_name_H-M   'P 1'
#
loop_
_entity.id
_entity.type
_entity.pdbx_description
1 polymer ?
#
loop_
_entity_poly.entity_id
_entity_poly.type
_entity_poly.pdbx_seq_one_letter_code
_entity_poly.pdbx_strand_id
1 'polypeptide(L)'
;MKLIRQKSSDEEIEAVITSIEEQAKTHGLTDPLIASTDVYVTSICYVGSKSLSHFLSCIERCKDRLLAIGPKSDAARRQIINSVMDYWVDQPGIGINIIDKMLNYTILTPLSVLEWALVDNLAAGSTLAKPHIFEMISATMRKVTNRMRQIVAARTQPTLYEPQLSILDETLKKEKADMLSMFQLIEDTLVPVAGGYSDGMMERTEDDSLQPENAMIQQWGSRWLNVFRRKVAVERAFIDEAMTSAPALGTMAPPAPSLGIDEKTEESKTLEEPPMDVEEMHDTAEID
;
A
#
# COMPACT_ATOMS: atom_id res chain seq x y z
N MET A 1 19.69 20.50 -1.84
CA MET A 1 18.90 21.61 -1.22
C MET A 1 18.55 22.78 -2.16
N LYS A 2 19.52 23.51 -2.75
CA LYS A 2 19.24 24.73 -3.56
C LYS A 2 18.27 24.48 -4.73
N LEU A 3 18.49 23.40 -5.48
CA LEU A 3 17.66 22.98 -6.61
C LEU A 3 16.21 22.70 -6.20
N ILE A 4 16.00 21.96 -5.10
CA ILE A 4 14.65 21.67 -4.56
C ILE A 4 13.93 22.97 -4.15
N ARG A 5 14.64 23.93 -3.55
CA ARG A 5 14.08 25.24 -3.19
C ARG A 5 13.71 26.07 -4.43
N GLN A 6 14.52 26.00 -5.48
CA GLN A 6 14.31 26.70 -6.74
C GLN A 6 13.28 26.02 -7.65
N LYS A 7 12.77 24.85 -7.26
CA LYS A 7 11.85 24.04 -8.10
C LYS A 7 12.47 23.71 -9.46
N SER A 8 13.76 23.40 -9.45
CA SER A 8 14.54 22.91 -10.60
C SER A 8 13.89 21.71 -11.26
N SER A 9 14.22 21.48 -12.54
CA SER A 9 13.75 20.30 -13.28
C SER A 9 14.35 19.01 -12.70
N ASP A 10 13.69 17.89 -12.99
CA ASP A 10 14.17 16.57 -12.56
C ASP A 10 15.53 16.21 -13.16
N GLU A 11 15.87 16.76 -14.32
CA GLU A 11 17.15 16.58 -15.01
C GLU A 11 18.31 17.23 -14.23
N GLU A 12 18.12 18.46 -13.72
CA GLU A 12 19.13 19.15 -12.91
C GLU A 12 19.35 18.42 -11.57
N ILE A 13 18.27 17.88 -11.00
CA ILE A 13 18.33 17.07 -9.78
C ILE A 13 19.04 15.75 -10.06
N GLU A 14 18.74 15.08 -11.18
CA GLU A 14 19.35 13.81 -11.57
C GLU A 14 20.86 13.93 -11.66
N ALA A 15 21.39 14.99 -12.30
CA ALA A 15 22.83 15.18 -12.42
C ALA A 15 23.57 15.20 -11.07
N VAL A 16 22.96 15.82 -10.05
CA VAL A 16 23.53 15.84 -8.69
C VAL A 16 23.40 14.48 -8.02
N ILE A 17 22.27 13.80 -8.20
CA ILE A 17 22.02 12.46 -7.65
C ILE A 17 23.02 11.45 -8.22
N THR A 18 23.22 11.43 -9.54
CA THR A 18 24.20 10.56 -10.20
C THR A 18 25.60 10.80 -9.66
N SER A 19 26.00 12.06 -9.48
CA SER A 19 27.31 12.40 -8.90
C SER A 19 27.48 11.88 -7.47
N ILE A 20 26.43 11.93 -6.65
CA ILE A 20 26.45 11.36 -5.28
C ILE A 20 26.59 9.84 -5.34
N GLU A 21 25.85 9.18 -6.24
CA GLU A 21 25.92 7.72 -6.40
C GLU A 21 27.31 7.26 -6.88
N GLU A 22 27.94 7.99 -7.81
CA GLU A 22 29.30 7.72 -8.26
C GLU A 22 30.33 7.87 -7.12
N GLN A 23 30.20 8.91 -6.31
CA GLN A 23 31.04 9.09 -5.12
C GLN A 23 30.81 7.97 -4.10
N ALA A 24 29.55 7.60 -3.84
CA ALA A 24 29.22 6.50 -2.95
C ALA A 24 29.82 5.16 -3.42
N LYS A 25 29.78 4.88 -4.73
CA LYS A 25 30.46 3.70 -5.32
C LYS A 25 31.97 3.75 -5.07
N THR A 26 32.58 4.90 -5.26
CA THR A 26 34.03 5.09 -5.07
C THR A 26 34.44 4.91 -3.60
N HIS A 27 33.56 5.29 -2.67
CA HIS A 27 33.72 5.05 -1.24
C HIS A 27 33.34 3.64 -0.78
N GLY A 28 32.99 2.74 -1.71
CA GLY A 28 32.75 1.33 -1.42
C GLY A 28 31.35 0.97 -0.91
N LEU A 29 30.36 1.86 -1.05
CA LEU A 29 28.97 1.54 -0.70
C LEU A 29 28.40 0.55 -1.71
N THR A 30 27.85 -0.57 -1.21
CA THR A 30 27.26 -1.63 -2.04
C THR A 30 25.98 -1.18 -2.75
N ASP A 31 25.15 -0.39 -2.07
CA ASP A 31 23.96 0.25 -2.65
C ASP A 31 24.09 1.78 -2.60
N PRO A 32 24.59 2.41 -3.67
CA PRO A 32 24.75 3.86 -3.77
C PRO A 32 23.44 4.63 -3.69
N LEU A 33 22.31 3.98 -4.03
CA LEU A 33 20.99 4.61 -4.01
C LEU A 33 20.57 4.97 -2.58
N ILE A 34 21.10 4.28 -1.57
CA ILE A 34 20.88 4.63 -0.15
C ILE A 34 21.42 6.03 0.13
N ALA A 35 22.67 6.32 -0.26
CA ALA A 35 23.30 7.61 -0.01
C ALA A 35 22.60 8.75 -0.76
N SER A 36 22.25 8.54 -2.03
CA SER A 36 21.55 9.56 -2.81
C SER A 36 20.12 9.79 -2.31
N THR A 37 19.42 8.73 -1.87
CA THR A 37 18.11 8.81 -1.23
C THR A 37 18.17 9.61 0.07
N ASP A 38 19.16 9.34 0.91
CA ASP A 38 19.35 10.06 2.17
C ASP A 38 19.50 11.57 1.97
N VAL A 39 20.42 11.97 1.09
CA VAL A 39 20.66 13.39 0.75
C VAL A 39 19.39 14.04 0.18
N TYR A 40 18.66 13.31 -0.67
CA TYR A 40 17.46 13.82 -1.32
C TYR A 40 16.32 14.02 -0.32
N VAL A 41 15.99 13.01 0.48
CA VAL A 41 14.90 13.05 1.45
C VAL A 41 15.20 14.03 2.58
N THR A 42 16.43 14.07 3.08
CA THR A 42 16.87 15.06 4.07
C THR A 42 16.75 16.48 3.50
N SER A 43 17.11 16.68 2.23
CA SER A 43 16.91 17.98 1.57
C SER A 43 15.43 18.37 1.45
N ILE A 44 14.54 17.41 1.17
CA ILE A 44 13.08 17.65 1.12
C ILE A 44 12.56 18.02 2.51
N CYS A 45 12.96 17.31 3.56
CA CYS A 45 12.58 17.60 4.95
C CYS A 45 13.03 19.01 5.34
N TYR A 46 14.26 19.39 5.00
CA TYR A 46 14.78 20.73 5.25
C TYR A 46 13.97 21.82 4.55
N VAL A 47 13.70 21.68 3.24
CA VAL A 47 12.93 22.69 2.48
C VAL A 47 11.47 22.75 2.94
N GLY A 48 10.89 21.62 3.36
CA GLY A 48 9.53 21.49 3.85
C GLY A 48 9.32 21.85 5.33
N SER A 49 10.40 22.09 6.09
CA SER A 49 10.37 22.20 7.56
C SER A 49 9.52 23.34 8.14
N LYS A 50 9.14 24.34 7.32
CA LYS A 50 8.35 25.49 7.77
C LYS A 50 6.95 25.10 8.28
N SER A 51 6.29 24.15 7.62
CA SER A 51 5.02 23.58 8.08
C SER A 51 4.71 22.29 7.34
N LEU A 52 3.80 21.47 7.88
CA LEU A 52 3.38 20.24 7.22
C LEU A 52 2.83 20.48 5.81
N SER A 53 2.11 21.59 5.58
CA SER A 53 1.63 21.95 4.24
C SER A 53 2.76 22.26 3.25
N HIS A 54 3.84 22.93 3.71
CA HIS A 54 5.01 23.18 2.85
C HIS A 54 5.71 21.87 2.51
N PHE A 55 5.83 20.98 3.49
CA PHE A 55 6.38 19.65 3.28
C PHE A 55 5.56 18.83 2.27
N LEU A 56 4.23 18.78 2.41
CA LEU A 56 3.36 18.09 1.46
C LEU A 56 3.49 18.65 0.04
N SER A 57 3.57 19.97 -0.11
CA SER A 57 3.82 20.59 -1.41
C SER A 57 5.19 20.21 -1.99
N CYS A 58 6.21 20.00 -1.15
CA CYS A 58 7.51 19.52 -1.62
C CYS A 58 7.44 18.05 -2.05
N ILE A 59 6.78 17.18 -1.27
CA ILE A 59 6.58 15.77 -1.63
C ILE A 59 5.86 15.64 -2.98
N GLU A 60 4.77 16.37 -3.21
CA GLU A 60 3.99 16.21 -4.45
C GLU A 60 4.82 16.51 -5.70
N ARG A 61 5.72 17.50 -5.64
CA ARG A 61 6.64 17.80 -6.74
C ARG A 61 7.72 16.75 -6.92
N CYS A 62 8.12 16.09 -5.84
CA CYS A 62 9.19 15.09 -5.83
C CYS A 62 8.66 13.65 -5.93
N LYS A 63 7.34 13.49 -6.10
CA LYS A 63 6.63 12.23 -5.92
C LYS A 63 7.09 11.16 -6.90
N ASP A 64 7.20 11.49 -8.19
CA ASP A 64 7.55 10.51 -9.22
C ASP A 64 8.94 9.91 -8.97
N ARG A 65 9.91 10.76 -8.58
CA ARG A 65 11.24 10.30 -8.18
C ARG A 65 11.19 9.43 -6.92
N LEU A 66 10.44 9.84 -5.89
CA LEU A 66 10.29 9.06 -4.66
C LEU A 66 9.64 7.69 -4.92
N LEU A 67 8.64 7.62 -5.80
CA LEU A 67 8.01 6.37 -6.23
C LEU A 67 8.96 5.45 -6.99
N ALA A 68 9.89 6.03 -7.77
CA ALA A 68 10.87 5.27 -8.53
C ALA A 68 11.98 4.63 -7.66
N ILE A 69 12.18 5.07 -6.41
CA ILE A 69 13.19 4.50 -5.50
C ILE A 69 12.81 3.07 -5.09
N GLY A 70 11.56 2.88 -4.66
CA GLY A 70 11.10 1.60 -4.10
C GLY A 70 11.36 0.39 -5.00
N PRO A 71 10.90 0.39 -6.27
CA PRO A 71 11.14 -0.72 -7.20
C PRO A 71 12.61 -1.00 -7.51
N LYS A 72 13.52 -0.05 -7.26
CA LYS A 72 14.96 -0.20 -7.51
C LYS A 72 15.69 -0.81 -6.31
N SER A 73 15.31 -0.43 -5.08
CA SER A 73 15.93 -0.95 -3.86
C SER A 73 14.99 -0.81 -2.65
N ASP A 74 14.71 -1.93 -2.01
CA ASP A 74 13.96 -1.95 -0.74
C ASP A 74 14.77 -1.36 0.41
N ALA A 75 16.10 -1.47 0.38
CA ALA A 75 16.96 -0.81 1.35
C ALA A 75 16.90 0.72 1.20
N ALA A 76 16.97 1.23 -0.03
CA ALA A 76 16.80 2.67 -0.28
C ALA A 76 15.39 3.16 0.10
N ARG A 77 14.35 2.34 -0.11
CA ARG A 77 12.98 2.67 0.35
C ARG A 77 12.91 2.84 1.87
N ARG A 78 13.55 1.94 2.63
CA ARG A 78 13.66 2.04 4.10
C ARG A 78 14.56 3.20 4.52
N GLN A 79 15.57 3.56 3.72
CA GLN A 79 16.37 4.77 3.95
C GLN A 79 15.51 6.04 3.92
N ILE A 80 14.44 6.11 3.13
CA ILE A 80 13.49 7.25 3.19
C ILE A 80 12.95 7.42 4.61
N ILE A 81 12.57 6.31 5.26
CA ILE A 81 12.04 6.32 6.63
C ILE A 81 13.13 6.78 7.60
N ASN A 82 14.33 6.23 7.46
CA ASN A 82 15.48 6.60 8.28
C ASN A 82 15.77 8.11 8.19
N SER A 83 15.87 8.65 6.98
CA SER A 83 16.15 10.06 6.72
C SER A 83 15.11 10.99 7.34
N VAL A 84 13.82 10.63 7.26
CA VAL A 84 12.73 11.39 7.87
C VAL A 84 12.83 11.35 9.40
N MET A 85 13.01 10.16 9.97
CA MET A 85 13.02 9.98 11.43
C MET A 85 14.26 10.61 12.08
N ASP A 86 15.41 10.54 11.41
CA ASP A 86 16.65 11.19 11.87
C ASP A 86 16.55 12.71 11.76
N TYR A 87 15.97 13.24 10.67
CA TYR A 87 15.78 14.69 10.54
C TYR A 87 14.81 15.23 11.60
N TRP A 88 13.74 14.49 11.92
CA TRP A 88 12.72 14.88 12.90
C TRP A 88 12.92 14.23 14.28
N VAL A 89 14.16 13.90 14.65
CA VAL A 89 14.47 13.19 15.91
C VAL A 89 13.95 13.93 17.16
N ASP A 90 14.02 15.26 17.17
CA ASP A 90 13.53 16.10 18.27
C ASP A 90 12.00 16.27 18.27
N GLN A 91 11.33 15.92 17.17
CA GLN A 91 9.90 16.06 16.97
C GLN A 91 9.31 14.81 16.28
N PRO A 92 9.41 13.63 16.92
CA PRO A 92 9.09 12.34 16.29
C PRO A 92 7.63 12.24 15.84
N GLY A 93 6.71 12.96 16.48
CA GLY A 93 5.32 13.05 16.05
C GLY A 93 5.14 13.67 14.65
N ILE A 94 6.02 14.61 14.26
CA ILE A 94 6.03 15.15 12.89
C ILE A 94 6.56 14.09 11.92
N GLY A 95 7.66 13.42 12.27
CA GLY A 95 8.23 12.33 11.48
C GLY A 95 7.18 11.25 11.16
N ILE A 96 6.44 10.78 12.17
CA ILE A 96 5.40 9.75 11.98
C ILE A 96 4.26 10.24 11.09
N ASN A 97 3.81 11.49 11.26
CA ASN A 97 2.80 12.06 10.38
C ASN A 97 3.28 12.15 8.93
N ILE A 98 4.57 12.41 8.71
CA ILE A 98 5.19 12.40 7.38
C ILE A 98 5.20 10.98 6.80
N ILE A 99 5.64 9.98 7.56
CA ILE A 99 5.62 8.57 7.14
C ILE A 99 4.19 8.13 6.80
N ASP A 100 3.20 8.53 7.61
CA ASP A 100 1.78 8.27 7.35
C ASP A 100 1.34 8.83 5.98
N LYS A 101 1.76 10.05 5.65
CA LYS A 101 1.46 10.69 4.37
C LYS A 101 2.17 10.00 3.21
N MET A 102 3.43 9.61 3.39
CA MET A 102 4.17 8.85 2.37
C MET A 102 3.53 7.48 2.07
N LEU A 103 2.94 6.81 3.06
CA LEU A 103 2.12 5.61 2.86
C LEU A 103 0.87 5.90 2.02
N ASN A 104 0.18 7.03 2.25
CA ASN A 104 -1.00 7.42 1.45
C ASN A 104 -0.64 7.72 -0.01
N TYR A 105 0.59 8.19 -0.26
CA TYR A 105 1.14 8.40 -1.61
C TYR A 105 1.76 7.16 -2.23
N THR A 106 1.71 6.00 -1.55
CA THR A 106 2.33 4.74 -1.97
C THR A 106 3.84 4.84 -2.23
N ILE A 107 4.50 5.87 -1.70
CA ILE A 107 5.97 6.01 -1.72
C ILE A 107 6.58 4.95 -0.82
N LEU A 108 5.98 4.75 0.35
CA LEU A 108 6.31 3.68 1.29
C LEU A 108 5.26 2.57 1.20
N THR A 109 5.67 1.36 1.58
CA THR A 109 4.75 0.23 1.78
C THR A 109 4.58 -0.03 3.28
N PRO A 110 3.43 -0.57 3.73
CA PRO A 110 3.26 -0.98 5.12
C PRO A 110 4.37 -1.91 5.60
N LEU A 111 4.80 -2.86 4.76
CA LEU A 111 5.89 -3.78 5.07
C LEU A 111 7.21 -3.05 5.32
N SER A 112 7.59 -2.09 4.46
CA SER A 112 8.84 -1.34 4.64
C SER A 112 8.91 -0.57 5.97
N VAL A 113 7.76 -0.11 6.49
CA VAL A 113 7.68 0.56 7.80
C VAL A 113 7.93 -0.44 8.94
N LEU A 114 7.39 -1.66 8.82
CA LEU A 114 7.63 -2.71 9.81
C LEU A 114 9.09 -3.16 9.79
N GLU A 115 9.64 -3.44 8.61
CA GLU A 115 11.03 -3.86 8.46
C GLU A 115 12.00 -2.80 8.99
N TRP A 116 11.79 -1.51 8.66
CA TRP A 116 12.62 -0.46 9.22
C TRP A 116 12.55 -0.42 10.75
N ALA A 117 11.36 -0.52 11.34
CA ALA A 117 11.20 -0.35 12.79
C ALA A 117 11.63 -1.59 13.60
N LEU A 118 11.41 -2.79 13.06
CA LEU A 118 11.54 -4.07 13.78
C LEU A 118 12.74 -4.90 13.34
N VAL A 119 13.32 -4.64 12.17
CA VAL A 119 14.51 -5.35 11.69
C VAL A 119 15.71 -4.41 11.73
N ASP A 120 15.66 -3.29 11.02
CA ASP A 120 16.82 -2.41 10.90
C ASP A 120 17.13 -1.63 12.17
N ASN A 121 16.08 -1.17 12.85
CA ASN A 121 16.19 -0.23 13.96
C ASN A 121 15.73 -0.82 15.30
N LEU A 122 15.73 -2.15 15.45
CA LEU A 122 15.28 -2.79 16.69
C LEU A 122 16.18 -2.46 17.89
N ALA A 123 17.46 -2.19 17.64
CA ALA A 123 18.45 -1.77 18.64
C ALA A 123 18.43 -2.65 19.90
N ALA A 124 18.61 -3.97 19.73
CA ALA A 124 18.50 -4.97 20.78
C ALA A 124 17.17 -4.96 21.57
N GLY A 125 16.10 -4.43 20.96
CA GLY A 125 14.77 -4.31 21.57
C GLY A 125 14.52 -2.98 22.28
N SER A 126 15.53 -2.12 22.47
CA SER A 126 15.36 -0.81 23.13
C SER A 126 14.38 0.10 22.38
N THR A 127 14.27 -0.04 21.06
CA THR A 127 13.31 0.70 20.22
C THR A 127 11.85 0.43 20.62
N LEU A 128 11.54 -0.73 21.22
CA LEU A 128 10.18 -1.05 21.69
C LEU A 128 9.73 -0.16 22.88
N ALA A 129 10.68 0.46 23.58
CA ALA A 129 10.38 1.41 24.65
C ALA A 129 9.99 2.81 24.12
N LYS A 130 10.19 3.09 22.82
CA LYS A 130 9.87 4.38 22.20
C LYS A 130 8.38 4.42 21.83
N PRO A 131 7.55 5.27 22.47
CA PRO A 131 6.09 5.27 22.25
C PRO A 131 5.71 5.55 20.79
N HIS A 132 6.44 6.48 20.17
CA HIS A 132 6.22 6.90 18.81
C HIS A 132 6.45 5.74 17.80
N ILE A 133 7.34 4.79 18.08
CA ILE A 133 7.53 3.62 17.21
C ILE A 133 6.32 2.68 17.30
N PHE A 134 5.78 2.46 18.51
CA PHE A 134 4.56 1.68 18.68
C PHE A 134 3.38 2.31 17.93
N GLU A 135 3.25 3.64 18.02
CA GLU A 135 2.20 4.39 17.33
C GLU A 135 2.31 4.26 15.82
N MET A 136 3.52 4.40 15.27
CA MET A 136 3.76 4.27 13.83
C MET A 136 3.39 2.88 13.31
N ILE A 137 3.85 1.82 13.97
CA ILE A 137 3.51 0.44 13.59
C ILE A 137 2.01 0.17 13.77
N SER A 138 1.42 0.60 14.89
CA SER A 138 -0.01 0.42 15.15
C SER A 138 -0.89 1.17 14.16
N ALA A 139 -0.52 2.38 13.74
CA ALA A 139 -1.23 3.15 12.73
C ALA A 139 -1.11 2.49 11.35
N THR A 140 0.07 2.01 11.00
CA THR A 140 0.33 1.28 9.75
C THR A 140 -0.50 0.00 9.68
N MET A 141 -0.47 -0.83 10.72
CA MET A 141 -1.31 -2.03 10.78
C MET A 141 -2.80 -1.71 10.76
N ARG A 142 -3.23 -0.63 11.41
CA ARG A 142 -4.63 -0.17 11.33
C ARG A 142 -5.07 0.15 9.90
N LYS A 143 -4.19 0.74 9.08
CA LYS A 143 -4.50 0.98 7.65
C LYS A 143 -4.69 -0.34 6.90
N VAL A 144 -3.78 -1.29 7.11
CA VAL A 144 -3.83 -2.62 6.50
C VAL A 144 -5.13 -3.34 6.89
N THR A 145 -5.46 -3.39 8.18
CA THR A 145 -6.68 -4.06 8.65
C THR A 145 -7.94 -3.34 8.21
N ASN A 146 -7.96 -2.01 8.16
CA ASN A 146 -9.11 -1.26 7.64
C ASN A 146 -9.33 -1.52 6.16
N ARG A 147 -8.26 -1.57 5.34
CA ARG A 147 -8.35 -1.94 3.93
C ARG A 147 -8.89 -3.36 3.77
N MET A 148 -8.42 -4.30 4.58
CA MET A 148 -8.94 -5.67 4.60
C MET A 148 -10.44 -5.70 4.87
N ARG A 149 -10.91 -4.99 5.89
CA ARG A 149 -12.34 -4.89 6.22
C ARG A 149 -13.17 -4.30 5.08
N GLN A 150 -12.63 -3.33 4.34
CA GLN A 150 -13.30 -2.78 3.14
C GLN A 150 -13.43 -3.83 2.02
N ILE A 151 -12.38 -4.61 1.78
CA ILE A 151 -12.40 -5.69 0.77
C ILE A 151 -13.41 -6.77 1.16
N VAL A 152 -13.41 -7.18 2.43
CA VAL A 152 -14.40 -8.14 2.96
C VAL A 152 -15.81 -7.61 2.78
N ALA A 153 -16.08 -6.36 3.19
CA ALA A 153 -17.39 -5.74 3.04
C ALA A 153 -17.86 -5.68 1.57
N ALA A 154 -16.94 -5.46 0.63
CA ALA A 154 -17.24 -5.53 -0.81
C ALA A 154 -17.53 -6.97 -1.27
N ARG A 155 -16.74 -7.96 -0.82
CA ARG A 155 -16.88 -9.37 -1.18
C ARG A 155 -18.16 -10.01 -0.62
N THR A 156 -18.69 -9.51 0.50
CA THR A 156 -19.90 -10.02 1.14
C THR A 156 -21.19 -9.37 0.62
N GLN A 157 -21.13 -8.49 -0.40
CA GLN A 157 -22.33 -7.85 -0.93
C GLN A 157 -23.24 -8.89 -1.61
N PRO A 158 -24.54 -8.96 -1.26
CA PRO A 158 -25.47 -9.97 -1.80
C PRO A 158 -25.69 -9.89 -3.31
N THR A 159 -25.52 -8.70 -3.90
CA THR A 159 -25.81 -8.42 -5.31
C THR A 159 -24.60 -8.63 -6.22
N LEU A 160 -23.54 -9.28 -5.72
CA LEU A 160 -22.31 -9.51 -6.45
C LEU A 160 -22.40 -10.82 -7.23
N TYR A 161 -22.06 -10.76 -8.52
CA TYR A 161 -22.12 -11.90 -9.44
C TYR A 161 -20.78 -12.09 -10.16
N GLU A 162 -20.62 -13.20 -10.86
CA GLU A 162 -19.45 -13.39 -11.73
C GLU A 162 -19.44 -12.39 -12.91
N PRO A 163 -18.26 -11.90 -13.32
CA PRO A 163 -16.90 -12.28 -12.88
C PRO A 163 -16.37 -11.52 -11.65
N GLN A 164 -17.15 -10.58 -11.10
CA GLN A 164 -16.70 -9.68 -10.03
C GLN A 164 -16.42 -10.43 -8.72
N LEU A 165 -17.18 -11.50 -8.45
CA LEU A 165 -16.96 -12.41 -7.32
C LEU A 165 -15.55 -13.00 -7.33
N SER A 166 -15.13 -13.59 -8.46
CA SER A 166 -13.80 -14.18 -8.60
C SER A 166 -12.68 -13.15 -8.38
N ILE A 167 -12.81 -11.96 -8.98
CA ILE A 167 -11.80 -10.89 -8.85
C ILE A 167 -11.65 -10.43 -7.39
N LEU A 168 -12.77 -10.23 -6.68
CA LEU A 168 -12.75 -9.81 -5.28
C LEU A 168 -12.25 -10.92 -4.36
N ASP A 169 -12.55 -12.18 -4.66
CA ASP A 169 -12.05 -13.33 -3.90
C ASP A 169 -10.54 -13.51 -4.04
N GLU A 170 -10.00 -13.38 -5.26
CA GLU A 170 -8.56 -13.38 -5.50
C GLU A 170 -7.86 -12.22 -4.78
N THR A 171 -8.45 -11.02 -4.86
CA THR A 171 -7.94 -9.82 -4.15
C THR A 171 -7.96 -10.04 -2.65
N LEU A 172 -9.04 -10.59 -2.09
CA LEU A 172 -9.17 -10.90 -0.68
C LEU A 172 -8.10 -11.91 -0.22
N LYS A 173 -7.90 -12.99 -0.98
CA LYS A 173 -6.88 -14.02 -0.68
C LYS A 173 -5.48 -13.41 -0.62
N LYS A 174 -5.11 -12.62 -1.64
CA LYS A 174 -3.80 -11.96 -1.72
C LYS A 174 -3.59 -11.01 -0.54
N GLU A 175 -4.51 -10.07 -0.35
CA GLU A 175 -4.35 -9.05 0.70
C GLU A 175 -4.45 -9.68 2.10
N LYS A 176 -5.19 -10.78 2.28
CA LYS A 176 -5.24 -11.54 3.55
C LYS A 176 -3.88 -12.17 3.84
N ALA A 177 -3.24 -12.77 2.83
CA ALA A 177 -1.90 -13.31 2.97
C ALA A 177 -0.88 -12.22 3.32
N ASP A 178 -0.93 -11.07 2.64
CA ASP A 178 -0.05 -9.92 2.91
C ASP A 178 -0.27 -9.35 4.32
N MET A 179 -1.52 -9.24 4.78
CA MET A 179 -1.83 -8.82 6.15
C MET A 179 -1.25 -9.81 7.18
N LEU A 180 -1.40 -11.11 6.95
CA LEU A 180 -0.93 -12.14 7.87
C LEU A 180 0.60 -12.23 7.90
N SER A 181 1.28 -12.05 6.78
CA SER A 181 2.76 -12.03 6.73
C SER A 181 3.31 -10.84 7.54
N MET A 182 2.66 -9.69 7.51
CA MET A 182 3.02 -8.53 8.34
C MET A 182 2.84 -8.79 9.84
N PHE A 183 1.75 -9.45 10.25
CA PHE A 183 1.59 -9.88 11.64
C PHE A 183 2.63 -10.93 12.05
N GLN A 184 2.96 -11.85 11.13
CA GLN A 184 3.99 -12.87 11.37
C GLN A 184 5.37 -12.22 11.57
N LEU A 185 5.75 -11.25 10.73
CA LEU A 185 7.00 -10.49 10.90
C LEU A 185 7.08 -9.83 12.29
N ILE A 186 5.98 -9.22 12.74
CA ILE A 186 5.90 -8.62 14.07
C ILE A 186 6.10 -9.69 15.15
N GLU A 187 5.43 -10.83 15.03
CA GLU A 187 5.54 -11.93 16.00
C GLU A 187 6.95 -12.54 16.04
N ASP A 188 7.53 -12.84 14.87
CA ASP A 188 8.87 -13.42 14.74
C ASP A 188 9.96 -12.51 15.32
N THR A 189 9.74 -11.18 15.27
CA THR A 189 10.65 -10.22 15.89
C THR A 189 10.44 -10.13 17.41
N LEU A 190 9.19 -10.10 17.86
CA LEU A 190 8.88 -9.82 19.26
C LEU A 190 9.06 -11.04 20.17
N VAL A 191 8.89 -12.26 19.66
CA VAL A 191 9.04 -13.50 20.42
C VAL A 191 10.46 -13.65 21.00
N PRO A 192 11.55 -13.50 20.21
CA PRO A 192 12.91 -13.50 20.73
C PRO A 192 13.20 -12.40 21.75
N VAL A 193 12.71 -11.18 21.51
CA VAL A 193 12.89 -10.05 22.45
C VAL A 193 12.16 -10.31 23.76
N ALA A 194 10.92 -10.81 23.71
CA ALA A 194 10.14 -11.16 24.89
C ALA A 194 10.79 -12.28 25.72
N GLY A 195 11.44 -13.24 25.05
CA GLY A 195 12.18 -14.31 25.72
C GLY A 195 13.61 -13.96 26.12
N GLY A 196 14.10 -12.77 25.78
CA GLY A 196 15.47 -12.33 26.09
C GLY A 196 16.56 -13.05 25.31
N TYR A 197 16.22 -13.70 24.19
CA TYR A 197 17.13 -14.47 23.35
C TYR A 197 17.25 -13.91 21.93
N SER A 198 16.81 -12.67 21.70
CA SER A 198 17.19 -11.98 20.47
C SER A 198 18.71 -11.77 20.44
N ASP A 199 19.30 -11.83 19.25
CA ASP A 199 20.74 -11.75 19.01
C ASP A 199 21.41 -10.60 19.78
N GLY A 200 20.92 -9.37 19.57
CA GLY A 200 21.43 -8.20 20.30
C GLY A 200 21.14 -8.17 21.81
N MET A 201 20.19 -8.97 22.34
CA MET A 201 19.99 -9.10 23.78
C MET A 201 20.94 -10.12 24.41
N MET A 202 21.33 -11.16 23.68
CA MET A 202 22.30 -12.15 24.17
C MET A 202 23.64 -11.46 24.46
N GLU A 203 24.12 -10.61 23.55
CA GLU A 203 25.35 -9.82 23.75
C GLU A 203 25.27 -8.90 24.99
N ARG A 204 24.08 -8.36 25.28
CA ARG A 204 23.84 -7.48 26.44
C ARG A 204 23.70 -8.22 27.77
N THR A 205 23.49 -9.54 27.74
CA THR A 205 23.23 -10.33 28.96
C THR A 205 24.51 -10.66 29.72
N GLU A 206 25.67 -10.55 29.07
CA GLU A 206 26.99 -10.72 29.69
C GLU A 206 27.35 -9.58 30.66
N ASP A 207 26.69 -8.42 30.52
CA ASP A 207 26.88 -7.27 31.41
C ASP A 207 25.78 -7.24 32.50
N ASP A 208 26.16 -7.62 33.72
CA ASP A 208 25.28 -7.62 34.90
C ASP A 208 24.67 -6.23 35.18
N SER A 209 25.31 -5.13 34.75
CA SER A 209 24.79 -3.78 34.96
C SER A 209 23.56 -3.47 34.10
N LEU A 210 23.36 -4.20 32.99
CA LEU A 210 22.26 -4.02 32.04
C LEU A 210 21.04 -4.89 32.36
N GLN A 211 21.13 -5.81 33.32
CA GLN A 211 20.04 -6.68 33.74
C GLN A 211 18.69 -5.97 33.99
N PRO A 212 18.61 -4.84 34.73
CA PRO A 212 17.34 -4.15 34.93
C PRO A 212 16.75 -3.60 33.63
N GLU A 213 17.59 -3.12 32.72
CA GLU A 213 17.15 -2.61 31.41
C GLU A 213 16.69 -3.77 30.50
N ASN A 214 17.45 -4.87 30.47
CA ASN A 214 17.11 -6.07 29.71
C ASN A 214 15.76 -6.63 30.16
N ALA A 215 15.48 -6.66 31.47
CA ALA A 215 14.17 -7.06 32.01
C ALA A 215 13.04 -6.12 31.53
N MET A 216 13.30 -4.80 31.45
CA MET A 216 12.33 -3.85 30.93
C MET A 216 12.07 -4.03 29.43
N ILE A 217 13.11 -4.33 28.64
CA ILE A 217 13.00 -4.63 27.21
C ILE A 217 12.16 -5.89 26.99
N GLN A 218 12.39 -6.97 27.76
CA GLN A 218 11.58 -8.21 27.68
C GLN A 218 10.11 -7.94 28.01
N GLN A 219 9.85 -7.08 29.01
CA GLN A 219 8.48 -6.66 29.32
C GLN A 219 7.83 -5.89 28.17
N TRP A 220 8.56 -5.00 27.49
CA TRP A 220 8.05 -4.33 26.30
C TRP A 220 7.75 -5.32 25.17
N GLY A 221 8.66 -6.24 24.88
CA GLY A 221 8.45 -7.32 23.92
C GLY A 221 7.18 -8.12 24.22
N SER A 222 7.01 -8.55 25.47
CA SER A 222 5.83 -9.29 25.93
C SER A 222 4.52 -8.49 25.80
N ARG A 223 4.53 -7.20 26.16
CA ARG A 223 3.36 -6.33 26.05
C ARG A 223 2.95 -6.12 24.59
N TRP A 224 3.90 -5.83 23.72
CA TRP A 224 3.66 -5.66 22.29
C TRP A 224 3.13 -6.96 21.68
N LEU A 225 3.77 -8.09 21.98
CA LEU A 225 3.37 -9.41 21.48
C LEU A 225 1.92 -9.74 21.83
N ASN A 226 1.53 -9.50 23.08
CA ASN A 226 0.14 -9.68 23.53
C ASN A 226 -0.85 -8.81 22.74
N VAL A 227 -0.49 -7.55 22.46
CA VAL A 227 -1.36 -6.65 21.69
C VAL A 227 -1.51 -7.14 20.25
N PHE A 228 -0.41 -7.46 19.55
CA PHE A 228 -0.48 -7.85 18.14
C PHE A 228 -1.11 -9.22 17.94
N ARG A 229 -0.88 -10.19 18.84
CA ARG A 229 -1.61 -11.48 18.84
C ARG A 229 -3.11 -11.30 18.98
N ARG A 230 -3.55 -10.43 19.89
CA ARG A 230 -4.99 -10.11 20.04
C ARG A 230 -5.54 -9.44 18.78
N LYS A 231 -4.80 -8.49 18.19
CA LYS A 231 -5.21 -7.82 16.96
C LYS A 231 -5.39 -8.81 15.81
N VAL A 232 -4.42 -9.69 15.53
CA VAL A 232 -4.55 -10.66 14.44
C VAL A 232 -5.69 -11.66 14.69
N ALA A 233 -5.90 -12.08 15.95
CA ALA A 233 -7.01 -12.96 16.30
C ALA A 233 -8.37 -12.31 16.02
N VAL A 234 -8.54 -11.02 16.37
CA VAL A 234 -9.75 -10.24 16.08
C VAL A 234 -9.98 -10.12 14.57
N GLU A 235 -8.95 -9.80 13.79
CA GLU A 235 -9.12 -9.67 12.33
C GLU A 235 -9.44 -11.01 11.66
N ARG A 236 -8.82 -12.11 12.10
CA ARG A 236 -9.16 -13.46 11.60
C ARG A 236 -10.62 -13.80 11.89
N ALA A 237 -11.06 -13.63 13.14
CA ALA A 237 -12.44 -13.89 13.54
C ALA A 237 -13.45 -13.04 12.74
N PHE A 238 -13.16 -11.74 12.57
CA PHE A 238 -14.00 -10.85 11.78
C PHE A 238 -14.14 -11.32 10.32
N ILE A 239 -13.03 -11.69 9.67
CA ILE A 239 -13.06 -12.16 8.27
C ILE A 239 -13.88 -13.45 8.18
N ASP A 240 -13.62 -14.41 9.06
CA ASP A 240 -14.27 -15.72 9.00
C ASP A 240 -15.79 -15.62 9.26
N GLU A 241 -16.20 -14.78 10.22
CA GLU A 241 -17.61 -14.48 10.50
C GLU A 241 -18.30 -13.81 9.31
N ALA A 242 -17.71 -12.74 8.77
CA ALA A 242 -18.30 -12.01 7.64
C ALA A 242 -18.45 -12.90 6.40
N MET A 243 -17.46 -13.74 6.11
CA MET A 243 -17.46 -14.63 4.95
C MET A 243 -18.49 -15.76 5.03
N THR A 244 -19.06 -16.05 6.22
CA THR A 244 -20.15 -17.03 6.37
C THR A 244 -21.42 -16.59 5.62
N SER A 245 -21.61 -15.28 5.44
CA SER A 245 -22.74 -14.67 4.73
C SER A 245 -22.44 -14.35 3.26
N ALA A 246 -21.22 -14.63 2.77
CA ALA A 246 -20.79 -14.23 1.44
C ALA A 246 -21.47 -15.07 0.33
N PRO A 247 -21.84 -14.46 -0.81
CA PRO A 247 -22.29 -15.22 -1.97
C PRO A 247 -21.25 -16.26 -2.42
N ALA A 248 -21.72 -17.44 -2.81
CA ALA A 248 -20.87 -18.50 -3.33
C ALA A 248 -20.20 -18.08 -4.65
N LEU A 249 -18.95 -18.49 -4.84
CA LEU A 249 -18.30 -18.35 -6.15
C LEU A 249 -19.11 -19.09 -7.22
N GLY A 250 -19.18 -18.52 -8.42
CA GLY A 250 -20.02 -19.03 -9.50
C GLY A 250 -21.48 -18.55 -9.47
N THR A 251 -21.87 -17.69 -8.54
CA THR A 251 -23.22 -17.10 -8.55
C THR A 251 -23.38 -16.20 -9.79
N MET A 252 -24.30 -16.58 -10.68
CA MET A 252 -24.60 -15.85 -11.91
C MET A 252 -25.73 -14.84 -11.69
N ALA A 253 -25.71 -13.74 -12.43
CA ALA A 253 -26.79 -12.77 -12.41
C ALA A 253 -28.10 -13.41 -12.88
N PRO A 254 -29.26 -13.05 -12.30
CA PRO A 254 -30.55 -13.47 -12.81
C PRO A 254 -30.69 -13.09 -14.29
N PRO A 255 -31.32 -13.93 -15.13
CA PRO A 255 -31.60 -13.57 -16.51
C PRO A 255 -32.43 -12.28 -16.54
N ALA A 256 -32.09 -11.38 -17.48
CA ALA A 256 -32.81 -10.12 -17.63
C ALA A 256 -34.31 -10.41 -17.87
N PRO A 257 -35.23 -9.61 -17.29
CA PRO A 257 -36.65 -9.75 -17.57
C PRO A 257 -36.88 -9.71 -19.07
N SER A 258 -37.58 -10.70 -19.62
CA SER A 258 -38.00 -10.66 -21.02
C SER A 258 -38.88 -9.43 -21.22
N LEU A 259 -38.37 -8.43 -21.95
CA LEU A 259 -39.22 -7.38 -22.49
C LEU A 259 -40.17 -8.09 -23.46
N GLY A 260 -41.41 -8.29 -23.02
CA GLY A 260 -42.46 -8.89 -23.83
C GLY A 260 -42.72 -8.01 -25.05
N ILE A 261 -41.97 -8.26 -26.12
CA ILE A 261 -42.36 -7.86 -27.46
C ILE A 261 -43.40 -8.90 -27.87
N ASP A 262 -44.66 -8.49 -27.82
CA ASP A 262 -45.80 -9.22 -28.38
C ASP A 262 -45.52 -9.38 -29.90
N GLU A 263 -44.89 -10.48 -30.29
CA GLU A 263 -44.82 -10.94 -31.68
C GLU A 263 -46.24 -11.35 -32.08
N LYS A 264 -47.06 -10.37 -32.47
CA LYS A 264 -48.29 -10.64 -33.22
C LYS A 264 -47.90 -11.22 -34.57
N THR A 265 -48.07 -12.53 -34.66
CA THR A 265 -48.32 -13.36 -35.82
C THR A 265 -48.66 -12.58 -37.10
N GLU A 266 -47.69 -12.38 -38.00
CA GLU A 266 -47.98 -12.14 -39.41
C GLU A 266 -48.16 -13.51 -40.09
N GLU A 267 -49.43 -13.97 -40.14
CA GLU A 267 -49.84 -15.03 -41.05
C GLU A 267 -49.53 -14.61 -42.49
N SER A 268 -48.59 -15.32 -43.12
CA SER A 268 -48.29 -15.21 -44.54
C SER A 268 -49.51 -15.67 -45.36
N LYS A 269 -50.33 -14.72 -45.80
CA LYS A 269 -51.26 -14.92 -46.92
C LYS A 269 -50.46 -14.85 -48.22
N THR A 270 -50.23 -16.02 -48.82
CA THR A 270 -49.85 -16.18 -50.23
C THR A 270 -50.88 -15.49 -51.13
N LEU A 271 -50.46 -14.41 -51.79
CA LEU A 271 -51.16 -13.82 -52.92
C LEU A 271 -50.58 -14.44 -54.19
N GLU A 272 -51.39 -15.25 -54.87
CA GLU A 272 -51.15 -15.70 -56.24
C GLU A 272 -51.15 -14.49 -57.18
N GLU A 273 -50.09 -14.36 -57.98
CA GLU A 273 -50.00 -13.37 -59.06
C GLU A 273 -50.94 -13.75 -60.22
N PRO A 274 -51.80 -12.84 -60.71
CA PRO A 274 -52.37 -12.95 -62.05
C PRO A 274 -51.41 -12.34 -63.09
N PRO A 275 -51.50 -12.79 -64.36
CA PRO A 275 -50.45 -12.61 -65.36
C PRO A 275 -50.39 -11.17 -65.93
N MET A 276 -49.18 -10.77 -66.33
CA MET A 276 -48.88 -9.59 -67.14
C MET A 276 -49.66 -9.61 -68.46
N ASP A 277 -50.44 -8.56 -68.70
CA ASP A 277 -50.84 -8.13 -70.04
C ASP A 277 -50.10 -6.84 -70.43
N VAL A 278 -49.77 -6.79 -71.72
CA VAL A 278 -48.81 -5.93 -72.41
C VAL A 278 -49.50 -4.67 -72.96
N GLU A 279 -48.71 -3.64 -73.31
CA GLU A 279 -49.05 -2.40 -74.06
C GLU A 279 -49.81 -1.32 -73.24
N GLU A 280 -49.47 -0.02 -73.27
CA GLU A 280 -49.09 0.82 -74.41
C GLU A 280 -48.37 2.11 -73.92
N MET A 281 -47.41 2.60 -74.72
CA MET A 281 -46.81 3.93 -74.59
C MET A 281 -47.85 5.02 -74.84
N HIS A 282 -47.90 6.07 -74.01
CA HIS A 282 -48.20 7.42 -74.51
C HIS A 282 -47.59 8.53 -73.61
N ASP A 283 -46.57 9.14 -74.18
CA ASP A 283 -46.17 10.55 -74.22
C ASP A 283 -47.01 11.61 -73.47
N THR A 284 -46.29 12.57 -72.86
CA THR A 284 -46.54 14.04 -72.68
C THR A 284 -45.95 14.50 -71.33
N ALA A 285 -44.85 15.26 -71.30
CA ALA A 285 -44.62 16.66 -71.69
C ALA A 285 -44.48 17.54 -70.42
N GLU A 286 -43.29 18.09 -70.26
CA GLU A 286 -42.96 19.25 -69.40
C GLU A 286 -43.90 20.42 -69.68
N ILE A 287 -44.30 21.18 -68.64
CA ILE A 287 -44.42 22.65 -68.70
C ILE A 287 -44.16 23.25 -67.30
N ASP A 288 -43.16 24.15 -67.28
CA ASP A 288 -42.80 25.28 -66.39
C ASP A 288 -42.57 25.12 -64.87
#